data_AF-A0A1S4ERA6-F1
#
_entry.id   AF-A0A1S4ERA6-F1
#
_cell.length_a   1.000
_cell.length_b   1.000
_cell.length_c   1.000
_cell.angle_alpha   90.00
_cell.angle_beta   90.00
_cell.angle_gamma   90.00
#
_symmetry.space_group_name_H-M   'P 1'
#
loop_
_entity.id
_entity.type
_entity.pdbx_description
1 polymer ?
#
loop_
_entity_poly.entity_id
_entity_poly.type
_entity_poly.pdbx_seq_one_letter_code
_entity_poly.pdbx_strand_id
1 'polypeptide(L)'
;LGMRHDGPQAGNTCDPSSYLMSPTLGSGKITWSSCSRQYLYKFLQSSQSQCLLDNASGGDVLDHTSNGLLPGERFDANQQCMFRY
;
A
#
# COMPACT_ATOMS: atom_id res chain seq x y z
N LEU A 1 10.15 -2.23 3.31
CA LEU A 1 10.30 -1.72 1.92
C LEU A 1 10.90 -0.30 1.83
N GLY A 2 11.26 0.37 2.93
CA GLY A 2 12.12 1.57 2.91
C GLY A 2 11.51 2.88 2.37
N MET A 3 10.20 2.93 2.10
CA MET A 3 9.55 4.14 1.62
C MET A 3 9.40 5.19 2.73
N ARG A 4 9.63 6.45 2.40
CA ARG A 4 9.33 7.62 3.25
C ARG A 4 8.02 8.25 2.80
N HIS A 5 7.44 9.12 3.63
CA HIS A 5 6.30 9.92 3.20
C HIS A 5 6.64 10.79 1.98
N ASP A 6 5.64 11.09 1.17
CA ASP A 6 5.76 12.05 0.07
C ASP A 6 5.78 13.48 0.60
N GLY A 7 6.60 14.33 -0.03
CA GLY A 7 6.63 15.77 0.24
C GLY A 7 8.00 16.32 0.67
N PRO A 8 8.19 17.65 0.55
CA PRO A 8 9.43 18.32 0.94
C PRO A 8 9.83 18.10 2.40
N GLN A 9 8.86 18.00 3.31
CA GLN A 9 9.08 17.74 4.73
C GLN A 9 9.74 16.37 4.97
N ALA A 10 9.49 15.41 4.09
CA ALA A 10 10.11 14.09 4.12
C ALA A 10 11.42 14.01 3.30
N GLY A 11 11.83 15.13 2.68
CA GLY A 11 13.07 15.24 1.89
C GLY A 11 12.94 14.74 0.45
N ASN A 12 11.75 14.79 -0.15
CA ASN A 12 11.55 14.47 -1.57
C ASN A 12 10.58 15.47 -2.24
N THR A 13 10.42 15.34 -3.55
CA THR A 13 9.67 16.29 -4.38
C THR A 13 8.28 15.78 -4.79
N CYS A 14 7.85 14.64 -4.26
CA CYS A 14 6.53 14.10 -4.57
C CYS A 14 5.41 14.87 -3.86
N ASP A 15 4.23 14.87 -4.47
CA ASP A 15 3.06 15.57 -3.93
C ASP A 15 2.64 14.94 -2.58
N PRO A 16 2.60 15.71 -1.47
CA PRO A 16 2.24 15.22 -0.15
C PRO A 16 0.74 14.91 0.01
N SER A 17 -0.08 15.09 -1.02
CA SER A 17 -1.54 14.99 -0.92
C SER A 17 -2.18 13.97 -1.86
N SER A 18 -1.46 13.45 -2.85
CA SER A 18 -2.06 12.71 -3.97
C SER A 18 -1.89 11.19 -3.93
N TYR A 19 -0.89 10.68 -3.22
CA TYR A 19 -0.48 9.27 -3.31
C TYR A 19 -0.59 8.54 -1.97
N LEU A 20 -0.48 7.21 -2.00
CA LEU A 20 -0.61 6.33 -0.84
C LEU A 20 0.38 6.66 0.29
N MET A 21 1.59 7.10 -0.05
CA MET A 21 2.62 7.50 0.90
C MET A 21 2.54 8.98 1.32
N SER A 22 1.44 9.68 1.00
CA SER A 22 1.17 11.01 1.58
C SER A 22 1.30 11.00 3.12
N PRO A 23 1.68 12.11 3.77
CA PRO A 23 1.75 12.18 5.23
C PRO A 23 0.39 12.03 5.93
N THR A 24 -0.71 12.25 5.20
CA THR A 24 -2.08 12.13 5.71
C THR A 24 -2.89 11.16 4.85
N LEU A 25 -3.85 10.48 5.48
CA LEU A 25 -4.85 9.67 4.78
C LEU A 25 -5.90 10.56 4.11
N GLY A 26 -6.55 10.06 3.07
CA GLY A 26 -7.67 10.76 2.42
C GLY A 26 -8.21 10.01 1.21
N SER A 27 -9.43 10.37 0.80
CA SER A 27 -10.08 9.79 -0.38
C SER A 27 -9.25 10.02 -1.65
N GLY A 28 -9.22 9.03 -2.54
CA GLY A 28 -8.54 9.14 -3.84
C GLY A 28 -7.04 8.82 -3.83
N LYS A 29 -6.42 8.65 -2.66
CA LYS A 29 -4.98 8.32 -2.53
C LYS A 29 -4.69 6.82 -2.73
N ILE A 30 -5.02 6.30 -3.91
CA ILE A 30 -4.99 4.85 -4.21
C ILE A 30 -3.82 4.42 -5.11
N THR A 31 -2.91 5.33 -5.45
CA THR A 31 -1.75 5.06 -6.30
C THR A 31 -0.45 5.45 -5.61
N TRP A 32 0.67 4.90 -6.08
CA TRP A 32 2.00 5.16 -5.53
C TRP A 32 2.70 6.30 -6.28
N SER A 33 3.45 7.14 -5.56
CA SER A 33 4.24 8.21 -6.16
C SER A 33 5.49 7.70 -6.88
N SER A 34 6.12 8.54 -7.71
CA SER A 34 7.42 8.23 -8.30
C SER A 34 8.52 8.06 -7.24
N CYS A 35 8.45 8.79 -6.13
CA CYS A 35 9.37 8.69 -4.99
C CYS A 35 9.21 7.35 -4.27
N SER A 36 7.96 6.92 -4.02
CA SER A 36 7.65 5.61 -3.46
C SER A 36 8.29 4.49 -4.28
N ARG A 37 8.12 4.53 -5.60
CA ARG A 37 8.74 3.57 -6.52
C ARG A 37 10.28 3.58 -6.45
N GLN A 38 10.90 4.76 -6.38
CA GLN A 38 12.36 4.87 -6.24
C GLN A 38 12.87 4.28 -4.92
N TYR A 39 12.15 4.51 -3.81
CA TYR A 39 12.51 3.92 -2.52
C TYR A 39 12.39 2.40 -2.54
N LEU A 40 11.35 1.85 -3.16
CA LEU A 40 11.21 0.40 -3.32
C LEU A 40 12.38 -0.20 -4.09
N TYR A 41 12.77 0.41 -5.21
CA TYR A 41 13.93 -0.06 -5.98
C TYR A 41 15.22 -0.07 -5.15
N LYS A 42 15.47 1.00 -4.38
CA LYS A 42 16.63 1.06 -3.47
C LYS A 42 16.57 -0.02 -2.39
N PHE A 43 15.39 -0.28 -1.82
CA PHE A 43 15.21 -1.33 -0.82
C PHE A 43 15.48 -2.72 -1.41
N LEU A 44 14.95 -3.02 -2.59
CA LEU A 44 15.12 -4.30 -3.28
C LEU A 44 16.57 -4.56 -3.72
N GLN A 45 17.39 -3.52 -3.83
CA GLN A 45 18.83 -3.65 -4.07
C GLN A 45 19.66 -3.87 -2.80
N SER A 46 19.04 -3.74 -1.61
CA SER A 46 19.74 -3.89 -0.33
C SER A 46 19.68 -5.32 0.19
N SER A 47 20.65 -5.72 1.02
CA SER A 47 20.67 -7.02 1.70
C SER A 47 19.44 -7.25 2.58
N GLN A 48 18.80 -6.19 3.07
CA GLN A 48 17.57 -6.28 3.87
C GLN A 48 16.40 -6.91 3.10
N SER A 49 16.43 -6.91 1.76
CA SER A 49 15.36 -7.47 0.94
C SER A 49 15.50 -8.97 0.68
N GLN A 50 16.61 -9.60 1.08
CA GLN A 50 16.92 -10.98 0.71
C GLN A 50 15.89 -12.00 1.20
N CYS A 51 15.22 -11.74 2.33
CA CYS A 51 14.16 -12.61 2.88
C CYS A 51 12.83 -12.55 2.10
N LEU A 52 12.76 -11.78 1.01
CA LEU A 52 11.60 -11.72 0.12
C LEU A 52 11.82 -12.51 -1.19
N LEU A 53 12.99 -13.14 -1.35
CA LEU A 53 13.39 -13.78 -2.60
C LEU A 53 13.02 -15.28 -2.65
N ASP A 54 12.61 -15.86 -1.53
CA ASP A 54 12.10 -17.22 -1.45
C ASP A 54 10.57 -17.25 -1.47
N ASN A 55 10.02 -18.38 -1.92
CA ASN A 55 8.60 -18.62 -1.86
C ASN A 55 8.20 -19.02 -0.44
N ALA A 56 6.98 -18.63 -0.03
CA ALA A 56 6.41 -19.09 1.23
C ALA A 56 6.42 -20.62 1.30
N SER A 57 7.00 -21.18 2.37
CA SER A 57 7.04 -22.61 2.63
C SER A 57 6.09 -22.94 3.79
N GLY A 58 4.87 -23.35 3.43
CA GLY A 58 3.85 -23.76 4.40
C GLY A 58 3.02 -22.58 4.95
N GLY A 59 1.71 -22.75 4.88
CA GLY A 59 0.70 -21.79 5.29
C GLY A 59 -0.55 -21.98 4.43
N ASP A 60 -1.73 -21.89 5.03
CA ASP A 60 -2.97 -21.89 4.25
C ASP A 60 -2.93 -20.69 3.30
N VAL A 61 -3.06 -20.95 1.99
CA VAL A 61 -3.24 -19.90 1.01
C VAL A 61 -4.60 -19.27 1.28
N LEU A 62 -4.60 -18.11 1.94
CA LEU A 62 -5.81 -17.34 2.16
C LEU A 62 -6.28 -16.79 0.81
N ASP A 63 -7.42 -17.28 0.33
CA ASP A 63 -8.07 -16.74 -0.85
C ASP A 63 -8.73 -15.40 -0.53
N HIS A 64 -8.01 -14.31 -0.83
CA HIS A 64 -8.52 -12.96 -0.69
C HIS A 64 -9.32 -12.48 -1.92
N THR A 65 -9.47 -13.31 -2.97
CA THR A 65 -10.22 -12.92 -4.17
C THR A 65 -11.72 -12.81 -3.90
N SER A 66 -12.22 -13.42 -2.82
CA SER A 66 -13.63 -13.38 -2.43
C SER A 66 -14.58 -13.76 -3.57
N ASN A 67 -14.26 -14.84 -4.29
CA ASN A 67 -15.00 -15.26 -5.48
C ASN A 67 -15.10 -14.18 -6.58
N GLY A 68 -14.13 -13.25 -6.62
CA GLY A 68 -14.07 -12.16 -7.59
C GLY A 68 -14.86 -10.90 -7.22
N LEU A 69 -15.53 -10.88 -6.05
CA LEU A 69 -16.33 -9.73 -5.62
C LEU A 69 -15.45 -8.58 -5.11
N LEU A 70 -15.74 -7.37 -5.59
CA LEU A 70 -15.14 -6.15 -5.06
C LEU A 70 -15.62 -5.87 -3.63
N PRO A 71 -14.83 -5.17 -2.79
CA PRO A 71 -15.26 -4.85 -1.42
C PRO A 71 -16.63 -4.17 -1.33
N GLY A 72 -16.97 -3.29 -2.28
CA GLY A 72 -18.29 -2.63 -2.32
C GLY A 72 -19.45 -3.52 -2.76
N GLU A 73 -19.18 -4.66 -3.40
CA GLU A 73 -20.19 -5.69 -3.70
C GLU A 73 -20.40 -6.63 -2.52
N ARG A 74 -19.36 -6.82 -1.70
CA ARG A 74 -19.40 -7.64 -0.49
C ARG A 74 -20.02 -6.92 0.70
N PHE A 75 -19.77 -5.61 0.79
CA PHE A 75 -20.18 -4.77 1.90
C PHE A 75 -20.92 -3.56 1.34
N ASP A 76 -22.24 -3.52 1.54
CA ASP A 76 -23.05 -2.40 1.10
C ASP A 76 -22.75 -1.10 1.88
N ALA A 77 -23.37 0.01 1.49
CA ALA A 77 -23.15 1.29 2.13
C ALA A 77 -23.50 1.29 3.63
N ASN A 78 -24.52 0.53 4.05
CA ASN A 78 -24.91 0.45 5.46
C ASN A 78 -23.86 -0.31 6.26
N GLN A 79 -23.38 -1.45 5.74
CA GLN A 79 -22.33 -2.25 6.38
C GLN A 79 -21.02 -1.45 6.47
N GLN A 80 -20.63 -0.74 5.41
CA GLN A 80 -19.45 0.11 5.42
C GLN A 80 -19.55 1.22 6.48
N CYS A 81 -20.72 1.85 6.63
CA CYS A 81 -20.97 2.81 7.71
C CYS A 81 -20.87 2.16 9.09
N MET A 82 -21.43 0.96 9.28
CA MET A 82 -21.36 0.22 10.55
C MET A 82 -19.92 -0.19 10.93
N PHE A 83 -19.02 -0.42 9.97
CA PHE A 83 -17.62 -0.72 10.28
C PHE A 83 -16.77 0.53 10.54
N ARG A 84 -17.28 1.71 10.20
CA ARG A 84 -16.56 2.98 10.36
C ARG A 84 -16.76 3.61 11.74
N TYR A 85 -17.86 3.30 12.41
CA TYR A 85 -18.29 3.88 13.69
C TYR A 85 -18.46 2.80 14.74
#